data_AF-A0A956MGZ1-F1
#
_entry.id   AF-A0A956MGZ1-F1
#
_cell.length_a   1.000
_cell.length_b   1.000
_cell.length_c   1.000
_cell.angle_alpha   90.00
_cell.angle_beta   90.00
_cell.angle_gamma   90.00
#
_symmetry.space_group_name_H-M   'P 1'
#
loop_
_entity.id
_entity.type
_entity.pdbx_description
1 polymer ?
#
loop_
_entity_poly.entity_id
_entity_poly.type
_entity_poly.pdbx_seq_one_letter_code
_entity_poly.pdbx_strand_id
1 'polypeptide(L)'
;EVMDRIGAAELPTHVSVKLTHLGLDLDRDLTVRNLVRLAARAAEHRHTFWVDMEYSRYVDATLDVFEAARRERENLALCLQAYLHRTPEDLERIAGAGAAVRLVKGAYAEPASVAIPSKAEVDERFEELSLRLIELYDGRGQPHGLATHDVPLLRRVASEAARRGWGKDRWEVQMLYGIQRSAQNQLAAEGYTVRVLISYGEAWFPWYMRRLAERPANVGFVLRSMMGG
;
A
#
# COMPACT_ATOMS: atom_id res chain seq x y z
N GLU A 1 -16.31 15.49 -1.12
CA GLU A 1 -17.49 14.61 -0.98
C GLU A 1 -17.15 13.24 -0.36
N VAL A 2 -16.43 12.33 -1.03
CA VAL A 2 -16.23 10.97 -0.49
C VAL A 2 -15.58 10.96 0.90
N MET A 3 -14.50 11.74 1.09
CA MET A 3 -13.87 11.90 2.41
C MET A 3 -14.83 12.49 3.45
N ASP A 4 -15.75 13.37 3.04
CA ASP A 4 -16.73 13.99 3.94
C ASP A 4 -17.79 12.99 4.39
N ARG A 5 -18.22 12.13 3.47
CA ARG A 5 -19.17 11.06 3.77
C ARG A 5 -18.54 10.00 4.67
N ILE A 6 -17.27 9.66 4.43
CA ILE A 6 -16.48 8.77 5.30
C ILE A 6 -16.41 9.37 6.71
N GLY A 7 -16.01 10.64 6.82
CA GLY A 7 -15.88 11.34 8.09
C GLY A 7 -17.21 11.49 8.84
N ALA A 8 -18.27 11.90 8.15
CA ALA A 8 -19.61 12.05 8.73
C ALA A 8 -20.21 10.72 9.22
N ALA A 9 -19.84 9.60 8.60
CA ALA A 9 -20.25 8.26 9.02
C ALA A 9 -19.24 7.62 10.02
N GLU A 10 -18.21 8.36 10.44
CA GLU A 10 -17.15 7.91 11.36
C GLU A 10 -16.51 6.58 10.95
N LEU A 11 -16.38 6.35 9.64
CA LEU A 11 -15.86 5.08 9.14
C LEU A 11 -14.33 5.04 9.31
N PRO A 12 -13.75 3.93 9.77
CA PRO A 12 -12.30 3.75 9.91
C PRO A 12 -11.64 3.48 8.55
N THR A 13 -11.90 4.36 7.57
CA THR A 13 -11.52 4.22 6.17
C THR A 13 -10.53 5.30 5.78
N HIS A 14 -9.52 4.90 5.01
CA HIS A 14 -8.56 5.83 4.40
C HIS A 14 -8.76 5.84 2.89
N VAL A 15 -8.43 6.96 2.25
CA VAL A 15 -8.51 7.11 0.80
C VAL A 15 -7.11 6.96 0.20
N SER A 16 -7.01 6.30 -0.95
CA SER A 16 -5.80 6.27 -1.77
C SER A 16 -6.03 6.84 -3.17
N VAL A 17 -4.97 7.38 -3.76
CA VAL A 17 -5.00 7.94 -5.13
C VAL A 17 -3.71 7.64 -5.87
N LYS A 18 -3.79 7.62 -7.21
CA LYS A 18 -2.64 7.61 -8.12
C LYS A 18 -2.33 9.02 -8.56
N LEU A 19 -1.06 9.41 -8.58
CA LEU A 19 -0.68 10.79 -8.90
C LEU A 19 -0.94 11.14 -10.37
N THR A 20 -0.95 10.15 -11.27
CA THR A 20 -1.40 10.36 -12.65
C THR A 20 -2.83 10.90 -12.72
N HIS A 21 -3.72 10.52 -11.79
CA HIS A 21 -5.08 11.09 -11.68
C HIS A 21 -5.10 12.53 -11.14
N LEU A 22 -3.99 13.01 -10.56
CA LEU A 22 -3.85 14.35 -10.03
C LEU A 22 -3.04 15.29 -10.95
N GLY A 23 -2.63 14.81 -12.12
CA GLY A 23 -1.93 15.58 -13.13
C GLY A 23 -0.42 15.34 -13.20
N LEU A 24 0.10 14.20 -12.69
CA LEU A 24 1.56 13.95 -12.67
C LEU A 24 2.21 14.04 -14.06
N ASP A 25 1.53 13.55 -15.10
CA ASP A 25 1.99 13.62 -16.50
C ASP A 25 1.83 15.03 -17.13
N LEU A 26 1.20 15.97 -16.43
CA LEU A 26 0.85 17.30 -16.94
C LEU A 26 1.68 18.40 -16.27
N ASP A 27 1.64 18.46 -14.93
CA ASP A 27 2.28 19.51 -14.14
C ASP A 27 2.52 18.99 -12.70
N ARG A 28 3.80 18.94 -12.30
CA ARG A 28 4.21 18.46 -10.97
C ARG A 28 3.76 19.39 -9.85
N ASP A 29 3.83 20.71 -10.05
CA ASP A 29 3.42 21.68 -9.04
C ASP A 29 1.90 21.66 -8.85
N LEU A 30 1.14 21.50 -9.94
CA LEU A 30 -0.29 21.26 -9.86
C LEU A 30 -0.60 19.98 -9.08
N THR A 31 0.16 18.91 -9.33
CA THR A 31 0.00 17.64 -8.63
C THR A 31 0.25 17.78 -7.13
N VAL A 32 1.32 18.49 -6.74
CA VAL A 32 1.61 18.81 -5.33
C VAL A 32 0.44 19.58 -4.70
N ARG A 33 -0.03 20.67 -5.33
CA ARG A 33 -1.16 21.47 -4.81
C ARG A 33 -2.43 20.64 -4.65
N ASN A 34 -2.74 19.78 -5.63
CA ASN A 34 -3.89 18.88 -5.56
C ASN A 34 -3.76 17.87 -4.42
N LEU A 35 -2.58 17.27 -4.26
CA LEU A 35 -2.31 16.30 -3.20
C LEU A 35 -2.40 16.94 -1.81
N VAL A 36 -1.80 18.12 -1.60
CA VAL A 36 -1.88 18.88 -0.36
C VAL A 36 -3.33 19.22 0.01
N ARG A 37 -4.15 19.63 -0.98
CA ARG A 37 -5.57 19.93 -0.77
C ARG A 37 -6.36 18.68 -0.33
N LEU A 38 -6.09 17.53 -0.93
CA LEU A 38 -6.77 16.28 -0.55
C LEU A 38 -6.32 15.79 0.83
N ALA A 39 -5.03 15.85 1.12
CA ALA A 39 -4.48 15.50 2.43
C ALA A 39 -5.00 16.41 3.54
N ALA A 40 -5.12 17.72 3.29
CA ALA A 40 -5.78 18.65 4.20
C ALA A 40 -7.20 18.20 4.56
N ARG A 41 -7.98 17.83 3.53
CA ARG A 41 -9.37 17.41 3.74
C ARG A 41 -9.47 16.09 4.50
N ALA A 42 -8.56 15.15 4.26
CA ALA A 42 -8.48 13.91 5.04
C ALA A 42 -8.11 14.18 6.50
N ALA A 43 -7.23 15.15 6.76
CA ALA A 43 -6.78 15.49 8.11
C ALA A 43 -7.91 16.08 8.98
N GLU A 44 -8.85 16.82 8.40
CA GLU A 44 -10.04 17.32 9.11
C GLU A 44 -10.86 16.18 9.77
N HIS A 45 -10.80 14.98 9.19
CA HIS A 45 -11.48 13.78 9.69
C HIS A 45 -10.53 12.79 10.38
N ARG A 46 -9.29 13.21 10.68
CA ARG A 46 -8.22 12.37 11.27
C ARG A 46 -7.87 11.14 10.44
N HIS A 47 -8.02 11.23 9.12
CA HIS A 47 -7.67 10.16 8.20
C HIS A 47 -6.29 10.36 7.60
N THR A 48 -5.62 9.24 7.33
CA THR A 48 -4.41 9.20 6.51
C THR A 48 -4.79 9.22 5.04
N PHE A 49 -4.01 9.92 4.22
CA PHE A 49 -4.21 9.96 2.78
C PHE A 49 -3.07 9.22 2.07
N TRP A 50 -3.41 8.17 1.32
CA TRP A 50 -2.45 7.27 0.70
C TRP A 50 -2.14 7.65 -0.75
N VAL A 51 -0.87 7.63 -1.11
CA VAL A 51 -0.40 7.71 -2.49
C VAL A 51 -0.02 6.31 -2.97
N ASP A 52 -0.71 5.83 -4.00
CA ASP A 52 -0.46 4.53 -4.61
C ASP A 52 0.66 4.64 -5.65
N MET A 53 1.63 3.71 -5.59
CA MET A 53 2.73 3.65 -6.54
C MET A 53 2.28 3.07 -7.87
N GLU A 54 2.86 3.60 -8.94
CA GLU A 54 2.58 3.22 -10.33
C GLU A 54 3.78 2.47 -10.93
N TYR A 55 3.96 2.51 -12.26
CA TYR A 55 5.10 1.89 -12.94
C TYR A 55 6.43 2.47 -12.44
N SER A 56 7.53 1.72 -12.63
CA SER A 56 8.88 2.12 -12.22
C SER A 56 9.28 3.52 -12.72
N ARG A 57 8.89 3.86 -13.95
CA ARG A 57 9.12 5.18 -14.57
C ARG A 57 8.52 6.37 -13.80
N TYR A 58 7.56 6.11 -12.92
CA TYR A 58 6.91 7.13 -12.09
C TYR A 58 7.47 7.23 -10.68
N VAL A 59 8.35 6.31 -10.25
CA VAL A 59 8.79 6.23 -8.85
C VAL A 59 9.47 7.53 -8.41
N ASP A 60 10.46 8.01 -9.17
CA ASP A 60 11.18 9.25 -8.81
C ASP A 60 10.23 10.45 -8.74
N ALA A 61 9.41 10.65 -9.78
CA ALA A 61 8.44 11.75 -9.80
C ALA A 61 7.40 11.64 -8.67
N THR A 62 7.03 10.42 -8.28
CA THR A 62 6.11 10.17 -7.16
C THR A 62 6.75 10.51 -5.83
N LEU A 63 8.00 10.11 -5.61
CA LEU A 63 8.75 10.43 -4.40
C LEU A 63 8.94 11.95 -4.26
N ASP A 64 9.34 12.63 -5.33
CA ASP A 64 9.52 14.09 -5.34
C ASP A 64 8.23 14.82 -4.96
N VAL A 65 7.11 14.47 -5.60
CA VAL A 65 5.79 15.07 -5.32
C VAL A 65 5.31 14.74 -3.91
N PHE A 66 5.47 13.48 -3.49
CA PHE A 66 5.07 13.03 -2.15
C PHE A 66 5.81 13.80 -1.07
N GLU A 67 7.13 13.91 -1.17
CA GLU A 67 7.94 14.63 -0.18
C GLU A 67 7.65 16.13 -0.18
N ALA A 68 7.49 16.75 -1.35
CA ALA A 68 7.07 18.14 -1.44
C ALA A 68 5.74 18.39 -0.72
N ALA A 69 4.73 17.56 -0.98
CA ALA A 69 3.44 17.67 -0.31
C ALA A 69 3.51 17.34 1.18
N ARG A 70 4.36 16.38 1.58
CA ARG A 70 4.48 15.95 2.98
C ARG A 70 5.13 16.98 3.88
N ARG A 71 5.98 17.88 3.35
CA ARG A 71 6.46 19.05 4.09
C ARG A 71 5.31 19.94 4.58
N GLU A 72 4.17 19.92 3.90
CA GLU A 72 2.99 20.67 4.29
C GLU A 72 1.94 19.82 5.03
N ARG A 73 1.93 18.50 4.82
CA ARG A 73 0.90 17.57 5.33
C ARG A 73 1.49 16.26 5.80
N GLU A 74 1.63 16.10 7.11
CA GLU A 74 2.23 14.90 7.73
C GLU A 74 1.37 13.63 7.61
N ASN A 75 0.05 13.78 7.40
CA ASN A 75 -0.90 12.66 7.27
C ASN A 75 -0.86 11.96 5.90
N LEU A 76 0.17 12.22 5.10
CA LEU A 76 0.44 11.54 3.84
C LEU A 76 1.22 10.24 4.08
N ALA A 77 0.78 9.18 3.40
CA ALA A 77 1.40 7.86 3.41
C ALA A 77 1.65 7.36 1.98
N LEU A 78 2.64 6.49 1.79
CA LEU A 78 3.11 6.10 0.47
C LEU A 78 3.13 4.58 0.28
N CYS A 79 2.79 4.12 -0.91
CA CYS A 79 2.98 2.74 -1.33
C CYS A 79 4.39 2.52 -1.90
N LEU A 80 5.05 1.41 -1.54
CA LEU A 80 6.33 0.98 -2.10
C LEU A 80 6.26 -0.48 -2.56
N GLN A 81 7.09 -0.85 -3.54
CA GLN A 81 7.01 -2.14 -4.23
C GLN A 81 8.25 -2.98 -3.97
N ALA A 82 8.11 -4.09 -3.24
CA ALA A 82 9.21 -4.94 -2.80
C ALA A 82 10.09 -5.47 -3.96
N TYR A 83 9.51 -5.72 -5.14
CA TYR A 83 10.27 -6.22 -6.29
C TYR A 83 11.26 -5.24 -6.92
N LEU A 84 11.25 -3.94 -6.62
CA LEU A 84 12.20 -3.01 -7.24
C LEU A 84 13.52 -3.03 -6.48
N HIS A 85 14.63 -3.00 -7.22
CA HIS A 85 15.97 -3.02 -6.63
C HIS A 85 16.23 -1.85 -5.69
N ARG A 86 15.64 -0.68 -5.99
CA ARG A 86 15.75 0.60 -5.23
C ARG A 86 14.92 0.69 -3.95
N THR A 87 14.00 -0.25 -3.74
CA THR A 87 13.02 -0.13 -2.65
C THR A 87 13.63 -0.15 -1.24
N PRO A 88 14.73 -0.88 -0.94
CA PRO A 88 15.36 -0.79 0.37
C PRO A 88 15.74 0.64 0.75
N GLU A 89 16.36 1.39 -0.16
CA GLU A 89 16.78 2.77 0.07
C GLU A 89 15.59 3.72 0.19
N ASP A 90 14.60 3.59 -0.70
CA ASP A 90 13.39 4.40 -0.65
C ASP A 90 12.57 4.13 0.62
N LEU A 91 12.58 2.89 1.13
CA LEU A 91 11.89 2.52 2.37
C LEU A 91 12.50 3.21 3.57
N GLU A 92 13.84 3.20 3.72
CA GLU A 92 14.52 3.93 4.79
C GLU A 92 14.23 5.43 4.71
N ARG A 93 14.29 6.00 3.50
CA ARG A 93 14.03 7.42 3.27
C ARG A 93 12.62 7.82 3.70
N ILE A 94 11.61 7.03 3.36
CA ILE A 94 10.20 7.37 3.59
C ILE A 94 9.75 7.00 5.00
N ALA A 95 9.97 5.75 5.42
CA ALA A 95 9.57 5.29 6.75
C ALA A 95 10.44 5.93 7.85
N GLY A 96 11.73 6.13 7.61
CA GLY A 96 12.63 6.82 8.54
C GLY A 96 12.26 8.29 8.75
N ALA A 97 11.56 8.92 7.80
CA ALA A 97 10.97 10.26 7.95
C ALA A 97 9.59 10.26 8.65
N GLY A 98 9.18 9.12 9.21
CA GLY A 98 7.92 8.94 9.94
C GLY A 98 6.68 8.82 9.04
N ALA A 99 6.84 8.60 7.74
CA ALA A 99 5.69 8.37 6.86
C ALA A 99 5.26 6.90 6.92
N ALA A 100 3.94 6.66 7.00
CA ALA A 100 3.41 5.31 6.89
C ALA A 100 3.66 4.77 5.47
N VAL A 101 4.00 3.49 5.38
CA VAL A 101 4.34 2.79 4.14
C VAL A 101 3.39 1.63 3.94
N ARG A 102 2.85 1.50 2.72
CA ARG A 102 2.12 0.34 2.24
C ARG A 102 3.09 -0.46 1.39
N LEU A 103 3.56 -1.59 1.88
CA LEU A 103 4.43 -2.48 1.12
C LEU A 103 3.57 -3.45 0.30
N VAL A 104 3.77 -3.46 -1.02
CA VAL A 104 3.21 -4.47 -1.95
C VAL A 104 4.34 -5.26 -2.59
N LYS A 105 4.07 -6.43 -3.16
CA LYS A 105 5.08 -7.16 -3.96
C LYS A 105 5.48 -6.37 -5.23
N GLY A 106 4.51 -5.74 -5.88
CA GLY A 106 4.66 -5.08 -7.19
C GLY A 106 3.65 -5.63 -8.19
N ALA A 107 3.02 -4.75 -8.97
CA ALA A 107 1.88 -5.10 -9.83
C ALA A 107 2.20 -5.09 -11.33
N TYR A 108 3.24 -4.36 -11.73
CA TYR A 108 3.52 -4.08 -13.13
C TYR A 108 4.57 -5.02 -13.72
N ALA A 109 4.53 -5.22 -15.04
CA ALA A 109 5.58 -5.93 -15.76
C ALA A 109 6.77 -4.97 -15.98
N GLU A 110 7.89 -5.24 -15.30
CA GLU A 110 9.10 -4.43 -15.33
C GLU A 110 10.29 -5.30 -15.79
N PRO A 111 11.30 -4.73 -16.45
CA PRO A 111 12.48 -5.48 -16.87
C PRO A 111 13.34 -5.90 -15.66
N ALA A 112 14.10 -6.99 -15.81
CA ALA A 112 14.96 -7.54 -14.75
C ALA A 112 16.04 -6.55 -14.25
N SER A 113 16.42 -5.58 -15.09
CA SER A 113 17.34 -4.50 -14.72
C SER A 113 16.77 -3.54 -13.68
N VAL A 114 15.44 -3.49 -13.52
CA VAL A 114 14.74 -2.59 -12.60
C VAL A 114 14.05 -3.35 -11.47
N ALA A 115 13.61 -4.58 -11.74
CA ALA A 115 12.86 -5.39 -10.79
C ALA A 115 13.36 -6.84 -10.71
N ILE A 116 13.22 -7.45 -9.53
CA ILE A 116 13.47 -8.86 -9.27
C ILE A 116 12.45 -9.70 -10.07
N PRO A 117 12.90 -10.58 -10.98
CA PRO A 117 12.00 -11.42 -11.78
C PRO A 117 11.51 -12.65 -11.03
N SER A 118 12.31 -13.17 -10.09
CA SER A 118 12.04 -14.39 -9.34
C SER A 118 10.98 -14.14 -8.26
N LYS A 119 9.87 -14.90 -8.31
CA LYS A 119 8.82 -14.81 -7.30
C LYS A 119 9.37 -15.12 -5.89
N ALA A 120 10.22 -16.13 -5.76
CA ALA A 120 10.77 -16.53 -4.46
C ALA A 120 11.61 -15.40 -3.85
N GLU A 121 12.47 -14.78 -4.66
CA GLU A 121 13.28 -13.63 -4.22
C GLU A 121 12.41 -12.40 -3.90
N VAL A 122 11.30 -12.17 -4.63
CA VAL A 122 10.33 -11.12 -4.27
C VAL A 122 9.65 -11.42 -2.93
N ASP A 123 9.33 -12.69 -2.64
CA ASP A 123 8.71 -13.09 -1.38
C ASP A 123 9.68 -12.91 -0.20
N GLU A 124 10.97 -13.25 -0.40
CA GLU A 124 12.05 -12.99 0.56
C GLU A 124 12.27 -11.50 0.79
N ARG A 125 12.34 -10.70 -0.28
CA ARG A 125 12.48 -9.24 -0.18
C ARG A 125 11.27 -8.59 0.49
N PHE A 126 10.06 -9.08 0.23
CA PHE A 126 8.87 -8.60 0.91
C PHE A 126 8.93 -8.87 2.41
N GLU A 127 9.37 -10.07 2.82
CA GLU A 127 9.54 -10.44 4.23
C GLU A 127 10.57 -9.54 4.93
N GLU A 128 11.74 -9.38 4.31
CA GLU A 128 12.83 -8.51 4.79
C GLU A 128 12.34 -7.07 5.03
N LEU A 129 11.73 -6.46 4.01
CA LEU A 129 11.25 -5.08 4.09
C LEU A 129 10.06 -4.94 5.05
N SER A 130 9.21 -5.96 5.19
CA SER A 130 8.12 -5.96 6.16
C SER A 130 8.65 -5.86 7.59
N LEU A 131 9.66 -6.67 7.92
CA LEU A 131 10.28 -6.65 9.24
C LEU A 131 10.98 -5.32 9.51
N ARG A 132 11.62 -4.74 8.49
CA ARG A 132 12.23 -3.42 8.62
C ARG A 132 11.21 -2.31 8.88
N LEU A 133 10.04 -2.34 8.22
CA LEU A 133 8.96 -1.39 8.51
C LEU A 133 8.43 -1.53 9.93
N ILE A 134 8.22 -2.76 10.41
CA ILE A 134 7.75 -3.02 11.78
C ILE A 134 8.75 -2.51 12.82
N GLU A 135 10.05 -2.63 12.53
CA GLU A 135 11.14 -2.10 13.35
C GLU A 135 11.12 -0.58 13.41
N LEU A 136 10.97 0.08 12.25
CA LEU A 136 11.00 1.53 12.11
C LEU A 136 9.77 2.23 12.73
N TYR A 137 8.67 1.51 12.94
CA TYR A 137 7.48 2.10 13.54
C TYR A 137 7.72 2.48 15.01
N ASP A 138 7.59 3.78 15.29
CA ASP A 138 7.87 4.38 16.60
C ASP A 138 6.66 4.42 17.55
N GLY A 139 5.52 3.85 17.13
CA GLY A 139 4.28 3.86 17.90
C GLY A 139 3.36 5.06 17.63
N ARG A 140 3.74 5.98 16.73
CA ARG A 140 2.95 7.19 16.44
C ARG A 140 2.39 7.17 15.01
N GLY A 141 1.21 7.77 14.86
CA GLY A 141 0.55 7.92 13.57
C GLY A 141 -0.04 6.62 13.04
N GLN A 142 -0.07 6.49 11.71
CA GLN A 142 -0.65 5.34 11.03
C GLN A 142 0.37 4.19 10.93
N PRO A 143 0.03 2.97 11.38
CA PRO A 143 0.87 1.80 11.18
C PRO A 143 1.14 1.48 9.70
N HIS A 144 2.29 0.84 9.44
CA HIS A 144 2.63 0.39 8.08
C HIS A 144 1.68 -0.72 7.60
N GLY A 145 1.33 -0.68 6.31
CA GLY A 145 0.46 -1.67 5.69
C GLY A 145 1.24 -2.75 4.96
N LEU A 146 1.06 -4.01 5.34
CA LEU A 146 1.58 -5.15 4.59
C LEU A 146 0.49 -5.64 3.64
N ALA A 147 0.60 -5.23 2.38
CA ALA A 147 -0.45 -5.39 1.38
C ALA A 147 -0.22 -6.64 0.51
N THR A 148 -0.69 -7.79 1.00
CA THR A 148 -0.56 -9.09 0.33
C THR A 148 -1.69 -10.05 0.73
N HIS A 149 -2.00 -10.98 -0.17
CA HIS A 149 -2.91 -12.11 0.10
C HIS A 149 -2.15 -13.43 0.35
N ASP A 150 -0.83 -13.34 0.47
CA ASP A 150 0.03 -14.48 0.77
C ASP A 150 0.03 -14.72 2.27
N VAL A 151 -0.96 -15.47 2.75
CA VAL A 151 -1.13 -15.75 4.17
C VAL A 151 0.08 -16.47 4.76
N PRO A 152 0.68 -17.50 4.13
CA PRO A 152 1.90 -18.11 4.65
C PRO A 152 3.04 -17.11 4.86
N LEU A 153 3.27 -16.19 3.91
CA LEU A 153 4.26 -15.12 4.06
C LEU A 153 3.93 -14.18 5.23
N LEU A 154 2.67 -13.75 5.37
CA LEU A 154 2.23 -12.93 6.52
C LEU A 154 2.48 -13.65 7.86
N ARG A 155 2.29 -14.98 7.91
CA ARG A 155 2.57 -15.78 9.11
C ARG A 155 4.06 -15.83 9.45
N ARG A 156 4.94 -15.89 8.45
CA ARG A 156 6.40 -15.84 8.68
C ARG A 156 6.81 -14.49 9.26
N VAL A 157 6.35 -13.39 8.65
CA VAL A 157 6.56 -12.02 9.17
C VAL A 157 6.04 -11.89 10.59
N ALA A 158 4.82 -12.35 10.87
CA ALA A 158 4.21 -12.31 12.19
C ALA A 158 5.01 -13.11 13.24
N SER A 159 5.47 -14.30 12.88
CA SER A 159 6.29 -15.15 13.76
C SER A 159 7.61 -14.46 14.11
N GLU A 160 8.28 -13.88 13.11
CA GLU A 160 9.54 -13.17 13.32
C GLU A 160 9.36 -11.87 14.11
N ALA A 161 8.32 -11.09 13.83
CA ALA A 161 7.98 -9.90 14.62
C ALA A 161 7.71 -10.25 16.09
N ALA A 162 6.95 -11.33 16.35
CA ALA A 162 6.69 -11.81 17.70
C ALA A 162 7.97 -12.25 18.42
N ARG A 163 8.90 -12.95 17.74
CA ARG A 163 10.21 -13.32 18.30
C ARG A 163 11.04 -12.10 18.72
N ARG A 164 10.86 -10.97 18.05
CA ARG A 164 11.53 -9.69 18.36
C ARG A 164 10.76 -8.83 19.37
N GLY A 165 9.62 -9.31 19.89
CA GLY A 165 8.78 -8.57 20.83
C GLY A 165 7.97 -7.44 20.19
N TRP A 166 7.80 -7.45 18.87
CA TRP A 166 7.05 -6.42 18.15
C TRP A 166 5.56 -6.78 18.08
N GLY A 167 4.74 -5.90 18.66
CA GLY A 167 3.29 -6.07 18.73
C GLY A 167 2.57 -5.96 17.38
N LYS A 168 1.34 -6.49 17.33
CA LYS A 168 0.47 -6.45 16.14
C LYS A 168 -0.05 -5.04 15.83
N ASP A 169 0.05 -4.11 16.76
CA ASP A 169 -0.30 -2.70 16.63
C ASP A 169 0.71 -1.91 15.78
N ARG A 170 1.88 -2.49 15.50
CA ARG A 170 2.93 -1.84 14.70
C ARG A 170 2.70 -1.90 13.18
N TRP A 171 1.75 -2.72 12.74
CA TRP A 171 1.47 -2.92 11.32
C TRP A 171 0.03 -3.41 11.10
N GLU A 172 -0.44 -3.28 9.88
CA GLU A 172 -1.77 -3.76 9.48
C GLU A 172 -1.68 -4.64 8.24
N VAL A 173 -2.59 -5.60 8.14
CA VAL A 173 -2.73 -6.42 6.94
C VAL A 173 -3.65 -5.68 5.97
N GLN A 174 -3.23 -5.53 4.72
CA GLN A 174 -4.07 -4.92 3.69
C GLN A 174 -4.34 -5.92 2.56
N MET A 175 -5.61 -6.11 2.23
CA MET A 175 -6.05 -7.04 1.18
C MET A 175 -7.03 -6.34 0.23
N LEU A 176 -7.26 -6.93 -0.94
CA LEU A 176 -8.24 -6.44 -1.90
C LEU A 176 -9.64 -6.96 -1.54
N TYR A 177 -10.64 -6.13 -1.81
CA TYR A 177 -12.03 -6.54 -1.68
C TYR A 177 -12.35 -7.74 -2.58
N GLY A 178 -13.05 -8.73 -2.02
CA GLY A 178 -13.48 -9.91 -2.77
C GLY A 178 -12.49 -11.08 -2.82
N ILE A 179 -11.25 -10.92 -2.35
CA ILE A 179 -10.22 -11.97 -2.44
C ILE A 179 -9.91 -12.54 -1.05
N GLN A 180 -10.03 -13.88 -0.90
CA GLN A 180 -9.74 -14.61 0.35
C GLN A 180 -10.44 -14.02 1.59
N ARG A 181 -11.76 -13.79 1.51
CA ARG A 181 -12.55 -13.21 2.63
C ARG A 181 -12.43 -14.00 3.93
N SER A 182 -12.34 -15.33 3.85
CA SER A 182 -12.13 -16.19 5.01
C SER A 182 -10.82 -15.86 5.74
N ALA A 183 -9.72 -15.66 5.00
CA ALA A 183 -8.44 -15.24 5.57
C ALA A 183 -8.49 -13.84 6.18
N GLN A 184 -9.21 -12.89 5.55
CA GLN A 184 -9.42 -11.55 6.11
C GLN A 184 -10.10 -11.63 7.48
N ASN A 185 -11.20 -12.37 7.58
CA ASN A 185 -11.95 -12.56 8.83
C ASN A 185 -11.12 -13.30 9.88
N GLN A 186 -10.36 -14.32 9.47
CA GLN A 186 -9.50 -15.07 10.38
C GLN A 186 -8.40 -14.20 10.98
N LEU A 187 -7.69 -13.41 10.16
CA LEU A 187 -6.64 -12.51 10.64
C LEU A 187 -7.20 -11.44 11.59
N ALA A 188 -8.41 -10.92 11.31
CA ALA A 188 -9.09 -9.98 12.19
C ALA A 188 -9.47 -10.63 13.53
N ALA A 189 -10.01 -11.86 13.51
CA ALA A 189 -10.35 -12.61 14.73
C ALA A 189 -9.11 -12.93 15.59
N GLU A 190 -7.94 -12.99 14.97
CA GLU A 190 -6.65 -13.16 15.66
C GLU A 190 -6.06 -11.85 16.18
N GLY A 191 -6.76 -10.72 16.03
CA GLY A 191 -6.37 -9.43 16.59
C GLY A 191 -5.42 -8.61 15.71
N TYR A 192 -5.28 -8.91 14.42
CA TYR A 192 -4.64 -8.00 13.47
C TYR A 192 -5.61 -6.91 13.03
N THR A 193 -5.11 -5.69 12.83
CA THR A 193 -5.84 -4.69 12.04
C THR A 193 -5.83 -5.14 10.58
N VAL A 194 -7.00 -5.45 10.03
CA VAL A 194 -7.17 -5.84 8.63
C VAL A 194 -7.91 -4.72 7.89
N ARG A 195 -7.32 -4.21 6.80
CA ARG A 195 -7.99 -3.28 5.89
C ARG A 195 -8.24 -3.91 4.54
N VAL A 196 -9.40 -3.61 3.98
CA VAL A 196 -9.82 -4.11 2.67
C VAL A 196 -9.88 -2.94 1.69
N LEU A 197 -9.06 -2.97 0.65
CA LEU A 197 -9.03 -1.97 -0.41
C LEU A 197 -10.23 -2.18 -1.34
N ILE A 198 -11.08 -1.16 -1.42
CA ILE A 198 -12.25 -1.12 -2.28
C ILE A 198 -12.01 -0.09 -3.38
N SER A 199 -12.03 -0.54 -4.64
CA SER A 199 -12.10 0.34 -5.80
C SER A 199 -13.57 0.59 -6.13
N TYR A 200 -13.95 1.85 -6.36
CA TYR A 200 -15.32 2.25 -6.71
C TYR A 200 -15.30 3.34 -7.80
N GLY A 201 -16.46 3.65 -8.37
CA GLY A 201 -16.63 4.60 -9.47
C GLY A 201 -16.86 3.91 -10.81
N GLU A 202 -17.35 4.63 -11.81
CA GLU A 202 -17.83 4.05 -13.09
C GLU A 202 -16.75 3.29 -13.88
N ALA A 203 -15.48 3.65 -13.70
CA ALA A 203 -14.33 3.05 -14.36
C ALA A 203 -13.74 1.82 -13.63
N TRP A 204 -14.43 1.24 -12.64
CA TRP A 204 -13.91 0.12 -11.85
C TRP A 204 -13.66 -1.16 -12.67
N PHE A 205 -14.50 -1.44 -13.67
CA PHE A 205 -14.42 -2.67 -14.46
C PHE A 205 -13.22 -2.70 -15.43
N PRO A 206 -12.91 -1.64 -16.20
CA PRO A 206 -11.67 -1.56 -16.97
C PRO A 206 -10.40 -1.70 -16.12
N TRP A 207 -10.38 -1.10 -14.92
CA TRP A 207 -9.28 -1.23 -13.97
C TRP A 207 -9.09 -2.69 -13.50
N TYR A 208 -10.19 -3.37 -13.16
CA TYR A 208 -10.17 -4.77 -12.74
C TYR A 208 -9.70 -5.69 -13.87
N MET A 209 -10.19 -5.48 -15.09
CA MET A 209 -9.78 -6.25 -16.28
C MET A 209 -8.31 -6.05 -16.63
N ARG A 210 -7.79 -4.83 -16.52
CA ARG A 210 -6.35 -4.55 -16.71
C ARG A 210 -5.48 -5.26 -15.67
N ARG A 211 -5.92 -5.28 -14.40
CA ARG A 211 -5.22 -6.00 -13.31
C ARG A 211 -5.14 -7.52 -13.55
N LEU A 212 -6.17 -8.11 -14.15
CA LEU A 212 -6.15 -9.51 -14.58
C LEU A 212 -5.20 -9.71 -15.77
N ALA A 213 -5.20 -8.82 -16.75
CA ALA A 213 -4.41 -8.99 -17.98
C ALA A 213 -2.89 -8.80 -17.79
N GLU A 214 -2.45 -7.97 -16.84
CA GLU A 214 -1.03 -7.56 -16.72
C GLU A 214 -0.07 -8.63 -16.16
N ARG A 215 -0.57 -9.68 -15.50
CA ARG A 215 0.25 -10.84 -15.07
C ARG A 215 -0.56 -12.14 -15.07
N PRO A 216 -0.30 -13.12 -15.97
CA PRO A 216 -0.98 -14.41 -15.98
C PRO A 216 -0.87 -15.17 -14.63
N ALA A 217 0.24 -14.98 -13.90
CA ALA A 217 0.44 -15.54 -12.56
C ALA A 217 -0.57 -15.02 -11.52
N ASN A 218 -1.02 -13.77 -11.65
CA ASN A 218 -2.07 -13.20 -10.80
C ASN A 218 -3.45 -13.71 -11.18
N VAL A 219 -3.69 -14.01 -12.46
CA VAL A 219 -4.96 -14.60 -12.95
C VAL A 219 -5.21 -15.96 -12.32
N GLY A 220 -4.23 -16.86 -12.32
CA GLY A 220 -4.37 -18.17 -11.69
C GLY A 220 -4.55 -18.11 -10.18
N PHE A 221 -4.02 -17.07 -9.53
CA PHE A 221 -4.25 -16.81 -8.10
C PHE A 221 -5.68 -16.28 -7.84
N VAL A 222 -6.14 -15.29 -8.60
CA VAL A 222 -7.49 -14.72 -8.46
C VAL A 222 -8.54 -15.78 -8.78
N LEU A 223 -8.40 -16.52 -9.88
CA LEU A 223 -9.34 -17.59 -10.25
C LEU A 223 -9.43 -18.69 -9.18
N ARG A 224 -8.29 -19.14 -8.62
CA ARG A 224 -8.30 -20.10 -7.50
C ARG A 224 -8.96 -19.52 -6.25
N SER A 225 -8.73 -18.24 -5.96
CA SER A 225 -9.35 -17.58 -4.81
C SER A 225 -10.85 -17.32 -4.96
N MET A 226 -11.37 -17.28 -6.19
CA MET A 226 -12.81 -17.17 -6.48
C MET A 226 -13.51 -18.54 -6.46
N MET A 227 -12.79 -19.63 -6.76
CA MET A 227 -13.33 -21.00 -6.76
C MET A 227 -13.26 -21.69 -5.39
N GLY A 228 -12.46 -21.18 -4.45
CA GLY A 228 -12.31 -21.72 -3.09
C GLY A 228 -13.09 -20.95 -2.02
N GLY A 229 -14.18 -20.27 -2.41
CA GLY A 229 -15.12 -19.62 -1.49
C GLY A 229 -15.88 -20.62 -0.63
#